data_AF-A0A3A4ASI8-F1
#
_entry.id   AF-A0A3A4ASI8-F1
#
_cell.length_a   1.000
_cell.length_b   1.000
_cell.length_c   1.000
_cell.angle_alpha   90.00
_cell.angle_beta   90.00
_cell.angle_gamma   90.00
#
_symmetry.space_group_name_H-M   'P 1'
#
loop_
_entity.id
_entity.type
_entity.pdbx_description
1 polymer ?
#
loop_
_entity_poly.entity_id
_entity_poly.type
_entity_poly.pdbx_seq_one_letter_code
_entity_poly.pdbx_strand_id
1 'polypeptide(L)'
;MGDGTSRDFVVLDALADEDARSQQDLAHRLGINRTIMVKLLDRLQKAGYVTRTRNPENRRTHVLSLTDAGRAALEDMRAEIADRDARITAPLTGDERRRLTELLTRLVAEDGEIASTEHLIAQAHYRLRRLGDHILAPYGLRTRHFGLLLALERLEPCPQQRLARSLGLTEPTTASLVDEVVQAGMIARGQDPHDRRRYALRLTGLGRDRLPQVHRAMEATEREIEDSLGPDAVRDLRDLLTKLLP
;
A
#
# COMPACT_ATOMS: atom_id res chain seq x y z
N MET A 1 -18.32 0.09 0.96
CA MET A 1 -18.38 -1.06 1.88
C MET A 1 -17.29 -2.09 1.50
N GLY A 2 -16.04 -1.66 1.28
CA GLY A 2 -15.08 -2.39 0.42
C GLY A 2 -13.74 -2.84 1.02
N ASP A 3 -13.34 -2.41 2.22
CA ASP A 3 -12.01 -2.77 2.80
C ASP A 3 -12.04 -4.11 3.57
N GLY A 4 -13.22 -4.54 4.02
CA GLY A 4 -13.37 -5.73 4.87
C GLY A 4 -13.32 -7.07 4.12
N THR A 5 -13.84 -7.10 2.89
CA THR A 5 -13.94 -8.32 2.06
C THR A 5 -12.59 -8.66 1.42
N SER A 6 -11.84 -7.67 0.95
CA SER A 6 -10.53 -7.88 0.32
C SER A 6 -9.51 -8.46 1.31
N ARG A 7 -9.46 -7.95 2.55
CA ARG A 7 -8.59 -8.50 3.60
C ARG A 7 -8.99 -9.88 4.12
N ASP A 8 -10.29 -10.17 4.15
CA ASP A 8 -10.76 -11.53 4.50
C ASP A 8 -10.37 -12.53 3.43
N PHE A 9 -10.60 -12.18 2.16
CA PHE A 9 -10.19 -12.98 1.03
C PHE A 9 -8.70 -13.32 1.10
N VAL A 10 -7.82 -12.33 1.26
CA VAL A 10 -6.36 -12.55 1.35
C VAL A 10 -5.98 -13.52 2.48
N VAL A 11 -6.66 -13.43 3.64
CA VAL A 11 -6.39 -14.32 4.77
C VAL A 11 -6.90 -15.74 4.50
N LEU A 12 -8.09 -15.88 3.93
CA LEU A 12 -8.67 -17.19 3.62
C LEU A 12 -7.92 -17.88 2.49
N ASP A 13 -7.58 -17.15 1.43
CA ASP A 13 -6.83 -17.65 0.27
C ASP A 13 -5.44 -18.15 0.68
N ALA A 14 -4.71 -17.39 1.51
CA ALA A 14 -3.41 -17.82 2.02
C ALA A 14 -3.46 -19.07 2.92
N LEU A 15 -4.61 -19.33 3.56
CA LEU A 15 -4.86 -20.54 4.35
C LEU A 15 -5.44 -21.69 3.52
N ALA A 16 -5.89 -21.44 2.28
CA ALA A 16 -6.31 -22.48 1.34
C ALA A 16 -5.09 -23.21 0.76
N ASP A 17 -4.01 -22.47 0.52
CA ASP A 17 -2.74 -23.02 0.02
C ASP A 17 -1.98 -23.77 1.11
N GLU A 18 -1.83 -23.16 2.29
CA GLU A 18 -1.10 -23.76 3.41
C GLU A 18 -1.58 -23.22 4.77
N ASP A 19 -1.86 -24.13 5.70
CA ASP A 19 -2.11 -23.81 7.10
C ASP A 19 -0.98 -22.96 7.71
N ALA A 20 -1.33 -21.88 8.40
CA ALA A 20 -0.33 -21.02 9.02
C ALA A 20 0.07 -21.56 10.39
N ARG A 21 1.37 -21.68 10.65
CA ARG A 21 1.91 -22.22 11.92
C ARG A 21 1.70 -21.29 13.10
N SER A 22 1.48 -20.00 12.81
CA SER A 22 1.09 -18.98 13.78
C SER A 22 0.43 -17.77 13.12
N GLN A 23 -0.29 -16.98 13.91
CA GLN A 23 -0.77 -15.65 13.49
C GLN A 23 0.36 -14.69 13.08
N GLN A 24 1.55 -14.84 13.67
CA GLN A 24 2.69 -13.97 13.36
C GLN A 24 3.29 -14.31 12.00
N ASP A 25 3.35 -15.60 11.70
CA ASP A 25 3.74 -16.14 10.40
C ASP A 25 2.77 -15.65 9.31
N LEU A 26 1.46 -15.80 9.52
CA LEU A 26 0.45 -15.30 8.58
C LEU A 26 0.48 -13.77 8.41
N ALA A 27 0.68 -13.03 9.51
CA ALA A 27 0.83 -11.57 9.48
C ALA A 27 2.08 -11.15 8.67
N HIS A 28 3.16 -11.90 8.77
CA HIS A 28 4.40 -11.63 8.04
C HIS A 28 4.24 -11.96 6.55
N ARG A 29 3.70 -13.14 6.21
CA ARG A 29 3.38 -13.58 4.84
C ARG A 29 2.53 -12.53 4.12
N LEU A 30 1.46 -12.08 4.76
CA LEU A 30 0.49 -11.16 4.16
C LEU A 30 0.82 -9.68 4.36
N GLY A 31 1.89 -9.36 5.07
CA GLY A 31 2.24 -7.98 5.39
C GLY A 31 1.24 -7.23 6.29
N ILE A 32 0.28 -7.91 6.89
CA ILE A 32 -0.74 -7.27 7.74
C ILE A 32 -0.16 -7.06 9.13
N ASN A 33 -0.29 -5.84 9.69
CA ASN A 33 0.17 -5.58 11.06
C ASN A 33 -0.53 -6.51 12.06
N ARG A 34 0.21 -7.03 13.05
CA ARG A 34 -0.27 -7.95 14.08
C ARG A 34 -1.61 -7.55 14.72
N THR A 35 -1.80 -6.29 15.08
CA THR A 35 -3.05 -5.83 15.70
C THR A 35 -4.25 -5.96 14.76
N ILE A 36 -4.03 -5.75 13.46
CA ILE A 36 -5.05 -5.93 12.43
C ILE A 36 -5.30 -7.43 12.20
N MET A 37 -4.23 -8.23 12.10
CA MET A 37 -4.33 -9.68 11.92
C MET A 37 -5.13 -10.36 13.03
N VAL A 38 -4.91 -9.97 14.30
CA VAL A 38 -5.69 -10.48 15.44
C VAL A 38 -7.18 -10.22 15.22
N LYS A 39 -7.55 -8.96 14.92
CA LYS A 39 -8.95 -8.58 14.69
C LYS A 39 -9.58 -9.31 13.50
N LEU A 40 -8.81 -9.50 12.41
CA LEU A 40 -9.27 -10.25 11.24
C LEU A 40 -9.53 -11.71 11.58
N LEU A 41 -8.56 -12.39 12.18
CA LEU A 41 -8.71 -13.79 12.54
C LEU A 41 -9.79 -14.03 13.59
N ASP A 42 -9.96 -13.12 14.56
CA ASP A 42 -11.04 -13.22 15.55
C ASP A 42 -12.42 -13.12 14.86
N ARG A 43 -12.55 -12.25 13.86
CA ARG A 43 -13.77 -12.12 13.05
C ARG A 43 -14.01 -13.34 12.17
N LEU A 44 -12.99 -13.82 11.46
CA LEU A 44 -13.08 -15.00 10.58
C LEU A 44 -13.39 -16.28 11.38
N GLN A 45 -12.79 -16.43 12.57
CA GLN A 45 -13.12 -17.53 13.48
C GLN A 45 -14.55 -17.40 14.00
N LYS A 46 -15.00 -16.20 14.38
CA LYS A 46 -16.39 -15.96 14.82
C LYS A 46 -17.41 -16.24 13.71
N ALA A 47 -17.05 -15.96 12.45
CA ALA A 47 -17.84 -16.31 11.27
C ALA A 47 -17.80 -17.81 10.94
N GLY A 48 -16.98 -18.59 11.65
CA GLY A 48 -16.84 -20.02 11.43
C GLY A 48 -15.97 -20.40 10.24
N TYR A 49 -15.17 -19.48 9.68
CA TYR A 49 -14.35 -19.73 8.49
C TYR A 49 -12.97 -20.31 8.81
N VAL A 50 -12.39 -19.93 9.95
CA VAL A 50 -11.04 -20.36 10.37
C VAL A 50 -11.11 -21.03 11.74
N THR A 51 -10.26 -22.04 11.94
CA THR A 51 -10.02 -22.68 13.25
C THR A 51 -8.64 -22.30 13.81
N ARG A 52 -8.53 -22.34 15.14
CA ARG A 52 -7.27 -22.17 15.87
C ARG A 52 -7.01 -23.40 16.73
N THR A 53 -6.04 -24.22 16.33
CA THR A 53 -5.65 -25.42 17.07
C THR A 53 -4.31 -25.20 17.74
N ARG A 54 -4.08 -25.71 18.95
CA ARG A 54 -2.78 -25.58 19.62
C ARG A 54 -1.68 -26.16 18.73
N ASN A 55 -0.62 -25.39 18.50
CA ASN A 55 0.50 -25.87 17.73
C ASN A 55 1.25 -26.98 18.52
N PRO A 56 1.41 -28.20 17.96
CA PRO A 56 2.07 -29.31 18.66
C PRO A 56 3.56 -29.08 18.87
N GLU A 57 4.23 -28.34 17.98
CA GLU A 57 5.66 -28.01 18.05
C GLU A 57 5.94 -26.84 19.00
N ASN A 58 4.98 -25.93 19.15
CA ASN A 58 5.08 -24.80 20.07
C ASN A 58 3.73 -24.47 20.71
N ARG A 59 3.50 -24.96 21.93
CA ARG A 59 2.22 -24.75 22.66
C ARG A 59 1.86 -23.29 22.96
N ARG A 60 2.78 -22.33 22.72
CA ARG A 60 2.51 -20.89 22.86
C ARG A 60 1.87 -20.28 21.61
N THR A 61 1.81 -21.03 20.50
CA THR A 61 1.20 -20.60 19.23
C THR A 61 0.02 -21.49 18.85
N HIS A 62 -0.74 -21.04 17.85
CA HIS A 62 -1.87 -21.78 17.29
C HIS A 62 -1.65 -21.96 15.79
N VAL A 63 -1.90 -23.17 15.30
CA VAL A 63 -2.05 -23.46 13.87
C VAL A 63 -3.41 -22.93 13.43
N LEU A 64 -3.42 -22.23 12.31
CA LEU A 64 -4.60 -21.63 11.69
C LEU A 64 -4.94 -22.44 10.45
N SER A 65 -6.18 -22.89 10.34
CA SER A 65 -6.65 -23.74 9.22
C SER A 65 -8.04 -23.32 8.76
N LEU A 66 -8.32 -23.45 7.47
CA LEU A 66 -9.67 -23.27 6.93
C LEU A 66 -10.63 -24.38 7.38
N THR A 67 -11.86 -23.97 7.67
CA THR A 67 -13.02 -24.87 7.77
C THR A 67 -13.64 -25.10 6.40
N ASP A 68 -14.58 -26.04 6.29
CA ASP A 68 -15.36 -26.23 5.06
C ASP A 68 -16.24 -25.02 4.73
N ALA A 69 -16.80 -24.37 5.76
CA ALA A 69 -17.52 -23.10 5.58
C ALA A 69 -16.60 -21.99 5.09
N GLY A 70 -15.35 -21.94 5.57
CA GLY A 70 -14.34 -21.01 5.10
C GLY A 70 -13.92 -21.26 3.65
N ARG A 71 -13.80 -22.53 3.24
CA ARG A 71 -13.54 -22.91 1.84
C ARG A 71 -14.70 -22.49 0.92
N ALA A 72 -15.95 -22.74 1.31
CA ALA A 72 -17.11 -22.31 0.53
C ALA A 72 -17.18 -20.77 0.42
N ALA A 73 -16.97 -20.06 1.52
CA ALA A 73 -16.94 -18.60 1.53
C ALA A 73 -15.80 -18.03 0.67
N LEU A 74 -14.66 -18.71 0.60
CA LEU A 74 -13.56 -18.33 -0.28
C LEU A 74 -13.95 -18.43 -1.75
N GLU A 75 -14.65 -19.49 -2.17
CA GLU A 75 -15.14 -19.61 -3.56
C GLU A 75 -16.13 -18.50 -3.94
N ASP A 76 -17.05 -18.15 -3.02
CA ASP A 76 -17.96 -17.02 -3.23
C ASP A 76 -17.18 -15.69 -3.37
N MET A 77 -16.18 -15.48 -2.51
CA MET A 77 -15.30 -14.31 -2.60
C MET A 77 -14.49 -14.27 -3.89
N ARG A 78 -14.00 -15.43 -4.39
CA ARG A 78 -13.30 -15.54 -5.68
C ARG A 78 -14.19 -15.07 -6.83
N ALA A 79 -15.46 -15.48 -6.85
CA ALA A 79 -16.41 -15.05 -7.87
C ALA A 79 -16.68 -13.53 -7.80
N GLU A 80 -16.90 -12.98 -6.61
CA GLU A 80 -17.07 -11.54 -6.43
C GLU A 80 -15.85 -10.72 -6.86
N ILE A 81 -14.65 -11.22 -6.54
CA ILE A 81 -13.39 -10.57 -6.89
C ILE A 81 -13.16 -10.64 -8.39
N ALA A 82 -13.42 -11.77 -9.05
CA ALA A 82 -13.31 -11.88 -10.51
C ALA A 82 -14.20 -10.87 -11.24
N ASP A 83 -15.43 -10.65 -10.75
CA ASP A 83 -16.36 -9.66 -11.28
C ASP A 83 -15.88 -8.21 -11.05
N ARG A 84 -15.27 -7.92 -9.89
CA ARG A 84 -14.64 -6.61 -9.62
C ARG A 84 -13.41 -6.38 -10.50
N ASP A 85 -12.55 -7.38 -10.62
CA ASP A 85 -11.38 -7.36 -11.48
C ASP A 85 -11.78 -7.08 -12.92
N ALA A 86 -12.82 -7.76 -13.42
CA ALA A 86 -13.33 -7.57 -14.77
C ALA A 86 -13.75 -6.10 -15.01
N ARG A 87 -14.37 -5.45 -14.02
CA ARG A 87 -14.72 -4.03 -14.05
C ARG A 87 -13.51 -3.11 -13.99
N ILE A 88 -12.58 -3.34 -13.06
CA ILE A 88 -11.37 -2.50 -12.91
C ILE A 88 -10.57 -2.55 -14.20
N THR A 89 -10.37 -3.74 -14.73
CA THR A 89 -9.57 -3.96 -15.94
C THR A 89 -10.36 -3.77 -17.24
N ALA A 90 -11.63 -3.34 -17.18
CA ALA A 90 -12.47 -3.07 -18.35
C ALA A 90 -11.80 -2.21 -19.44
N PRO A 91 -10.98 -1.19 -19.11
CA PRO A 91 -10.26 -0.39 -20.11
C PRO A 91 -9.13 -1.13 -20.85
N LEU A 92 -8.74 -2.33 -20.40
CA LEU A 92 -7.64 -3.11 -20.95
C LEU A 92 -8.14 -4.24 -21.85
N THR A 93 -7.44 -4.45 -22.96
CA THR A 93 -7.57 -5.63 -23.82
C THR A 93 -7.11 -6.90 -23.10
N GLY A 94 -7.47 -8.08 -23.63
CA GLY A 94 -7.06 -9.36 -23.03
C GLY A 94 -5.54 -9.52 -22.93
N ASP A 95 -4.79 -9.01 -23.90
CA ASP A 95 -3.33 -9.07 -23.93
C ASP A 95 -2.72 -8.13 -22.88
N GLU A 96 -3.28 -6.93 -22.75
CA GLU A 96 -2.89 -5.95 -21.73
C GLU A 96 -3.17 -6.43 -20.31
N ARG A 97 -4.30 -7.13 -20.08
CA ARG A 97 -4.59 -7.76 -18.78
C ARG A 97 -3.56 -8.82 -18.43
N ARG A 98 -3.25 -9.73 -19.36
CA ARG A 98 -2.22 -10.76 -19.14
C ARG A 98 -0.86 -10.13 -18.86
N ARG A 99 -0.50 -9.08 -19.60
CA ARG A 99 0.75 -8.34 -19.39
C ARG A 99 0.79 -7.63 -18.04
N LEU A 100 -0.32 -7.00 -17.62
CA LEU A 100 -0.40 -6.36 -16.31
C LEU A 100 -0.21 -7.37 -15.18
N THR A 101 -0.90 -8.52 -15.24
CA THR A 101 -0.76 -9.60 -14.26
C THR A 101 0.69 -10.09 -14.21
N GLU A 102 1.30 -10.40 -15.36
CA GLU A 102 2.71 -10.84 -15.44
C GLU A 102 3.66 -9.84 -14.75
N LEU A 103 3.53 -8.55 -15.07
CA LEU A 103 4.39 -7.49 -14.53
C LEU A 103 4.20 -7.27 -13.03
N LEU A 104 2.96 -7.28 -12.55
CA LEU A 104 2.68 -7.14 -11.12
C LEU A 104 3.14 -8.37 -10.33
N THR A 105 2.95 -9.59 -10.84
CA THR A 105 3.44 -10.83 -10.21
C THR A 105 4.96 -10.79 -10.06
N ARG A 106 5.69 -10.40 -11.12
CA ARG A 106 7.15 -10.21 -11.06
C ARG A 106 7.58 -9.16 -10.05
N LEU A 107 6.79 -8.08 -9.88
CA LEU A 107 7.09 -7.02 -8.92
C LEU A 107 6.87 -7.46 -7.46
N VAL A 108 5.87 -8.30 -7.19
CA VAL A 108 5.57 -8.77 -5.83
C VAL A 108 6.39 -9.99 -5.41
N ALA A 109 6.97 -10.73 -6.37
CA ALA A 109 7.77 -11.93 -6.18
C ALA A 109 7.02 -13.03 -5.39
N GLU A 110 5.74 -13.20 -5.68
CA GLU A 110 4.91 -14.28 -5.16
C GLU A 110 4.82 -15.40 -6.20
N ASP A 111 5.24 -16.61 -5.82
CA ASP A 111 4.95 -17.84 -6.55
C ASP A 111 3.59 -18.36 -6.04
N GLY A 112 2.53 -18.20 -6.84
CA GLY A 112 1.18 -18.64 -6.50
C GLY A 112 0.24 -18.59 -7.70
N GLU A 113 -0.79 -19.45 -7.70
CA GLU A 113 -1.84 -19.41 -8.72
C GLU A 113 -2.59 -18.07 -8.65
N ILE A 114 -2.63 -17.39 -9.79
CA ILE A 114 -3.31 -16.12 -10.13
C ILE A 114 -4.13 -15.50 -8.99
N ALA A 115 -3.50 -14.60 -8.25
CA ALA A 115 -4.22 -13.60 -7.45
C ALA A 115 -4.84 -12.55 -8.37
N SER A 116 -6.05 -12.09 -8.03
CA SER A 116 -6.75 -11.01 -8.74
C SER A 116 -5.89 -9.77 -9.02
N THR A 117 -6.19 -9.03 -10.07
CA THR A 117 -5.53 -7.75 -10.40
C THR A 117 -5.61 -6.77 -9.22
N GLU A 118 -6.78 -6.69 -8.56
CA GLU A 118 -6.94 -5.89 -7.34
C GLU A 118 -5.94 -6.30 -6.25
N HIS A 119 -5.78 -7.60 -6.00
CA HIS A 119 -4.83 -8.13 -5.03
C HIS A 119 -3.39 -7.79 -5.40
N LEU A 120 -2.99 -8.04 -6.64
CA LEU A 120 -1.63 -7.77 -7.10
C LEU A 120 -1.26 -6.28 -7.00
N ILE A 121 -2.20 -5.37 -7.32
CA ILE A 121 -2.02 -3.93 -7.12
C ILE A 121 -1.85 -3.61 -5.63
N ALA A 122 -2.67 -4.21 -4.75
CA ALA A 122 -2.60 -4.00 -3.31
C ALA A 122 -1.27 -4.48 -2.72
N GLN A 123 -0.79 -5.67 -3.14
CA GLN A 123 0.50 -6.22 -2.72
C GLN A 123 1.68 -5.37 -3.22
N ALA A 124 1.64 -4.97 -4.49
CA ALA A 124 2.64 -4.07 -5.05
C ALA A 124 2.69 -2.75 -4.27
N HIS A 125 1.54 -2.12 -4.02
CA HIS A 125 1.46 -0.90 -3.21
C HIS A 125 2.04 -1.10 -1.81
N TYR A 126 1.68 -2.19 -1.13
CA TYR A 126 2.16 -2.49 0.21
C TYR A 126 3.70 -2.68 0.25
N ARG A 127 4.24 -3.49 -0.67
CA ARG A 127 5.67 -3.75 -0.80
C ARG A 127 6.44 -2.46 -1.04
N LEU A 128 6.01 -1.66 -2.03
CA LEU A 128 6.63 -0.38 -2.37
C LEU A 128 6.55 0.62 -1.21
N ARG A 129 5.40 0.70 -0.52
CA ARG A 129 5.23 1.56 0.65
C ARG A 129 6.18 1.18 1.78
N ARG A 130 6.38 -0.11 2.04
CA ARG A 130 7.30 -0.58 3.08
C ARG A 130 8.76 -0.29 2.75
N LEU A 131 9.16 -0.55 1.52
CA LEU A 131 10.50 -0.26 1.06
C LEU A 131 10.80 1.24 1.16
N GLY A 132 9.89 2.08 0.66
CA GLY A 132 9.99 3.53 0.79
C GLY A 132 9.96 4.02 2.25
N ASP A 133 9.09 3.50 3.10
CA ASP A 133 9.05 3.87 4.53
C ASP A 133 10.38 3.53 5.23
N HIS A 134 11.01 2.40 4.90
CA HIS A 134 12.33 2.03 5.44
C HIS A 134 13.43 3.00 5.00
N ILE A 135 13.44 3.34 3.71
CA ILE A 135 14.43 4.25 3.09
C ILE A 135 14.29 5.68 3.63
N LEU A 136 13.06 6.10 3.93
CA LEU A 136 12.77 7.45 4.42
C LEU A 136 12.87 7.59 5.95
N ALA A 137 12.96 6.47 6.68
CA ALA A 137 13.05 6.47 8.14
C ALA A 137 14.21 7.32 8.70
N PRO A 138 15.43 7.32 8.14
CA PRO A 138 16.54 8.16 8.61
C PRO A 138 16.26 9.67 8.57
N TYR A 139 15.31 10.10 7.73
CA TYR A 139 14.91 11.50 7.61
C TYR A 139 13.72 11.86 8.53
N GLY A 140 13.22 10.91 9.32
CA GLY A 140 11.97 11.06 10.09
C GLY A 140 10.73 11.08 9.19
N LEU A 141 10.83 10.51 7.99
CA LEU A 141 9.79 10.56 6.97
C LEU A 141 9.23 9.16 6.66
N ARG A 142 8.08 9.17 5.97
CA ARG A 142 7.38 8.01 5.42
C ARG A 142 7.05 8.29 3.96
N THR A 143 6.80 7.26 3.15
CA THR A 143 6.47 7.38 1.72
C THR A 143 5.31 8.35 1.49
N ARG A 144 4.32 8.35 2.39
CA ARG A 144 3.15 9.26 2.32
C ARG A 144 3.49 10.76 2.43
N HIS A 145 4.66 11.11 2.97
CA HIS A 145 5.10 12.51 3.06
C HIS A 145 5.75 13.01 1.76
N PHE A 146 6.21 12.08 0.90
CA PHE A 146 7.04 12.42 -0.25
C PHE A 146 6.30 13.29 -1.26
N GLY A 147 5.07 12.92 -1.64
CA GLY A 147 4.25 13.73 -2.57
C GLY A 147 3.98 15.14 -2.05
N LEU A 148 3.80 15.32 -0.74
CA LEU A 148 3.62 16.63 -0.12
C LEU A 148 4.87 17.50 -0.28
N LEU A 149 6.05 16.95 -0.01
CA LEU A 149 7.33 17.68 -0.12
C LEU A 149 7.62 18.07 -1.58
N LEU A 150 7.38 17.17 -2.53
CA LEU A 150 7.50 17.45 -3.97
C LEU A 150 6.55 18.56 -4.42
N ALA A 151 5.30 18.53 -3.97
CA ALA A 151 4.33 19.57 -4.28
C ALA A 151 4.77 20.91 -3.66
N LEU A 152 5.28 20.89 -2.43
CA LEU A 152 5.68 22.11 -1.74
C LEU A 152 6.92 22.76 -2.36
N GLU A 153 7.90 21.98 -2.82
CA GLU A 153 9.07 22.48 -3.55
C GLU A 153 8.70 23.37 -4.74
N ARG A 154 7.60 23.03 -5.43
CA ARG A 154 7.09 23.81 -6.58
C ARG A 154 6.12 24.92 -6.21
N LEU A 155 5.43 24.81 -5.08
CA LEU A 155 4.28 25.65 -4.73
C LEU A 155 4.57 26.65 -3.61
N GLU A 156 5.68 26.52 -2.88
CA GLU A 156 5.96 27.38 -1.74
C GLU A 156 6.14 28.87 -2.13
N PRO A 157 5.67 29.82 -1.30
CA PRO A 157 4.82 29.62 -0.12
C PRO A 157 3.42 29.11 -0.50
N CYS A 158 2.98 28.03 0.14
CA CYS A 158 1.74 27.34 -0.22
C CYS A 158 0.74 27.28 0.94
N PRO A 159 -0.44 27.92 0.83
CA PRO A 159 -1.52 27.71 1.79
C PRO A 159 -1.95 26.23 1.83
N GLN A 160 -2.27 25.72 3.02
CA GLN A 160 -2.62 24.31 3.21
C GLN A 160 -3.79 23.85 2.32
N GLN A 161 -4.79 24.70 2.08
CA GLN A 161 -5.92 24.40 1.18
C GLN A 161 -5.52 24.25 -0.29
N ARG A 162 -4.48 24.98 -0.73
CA ARG A 162 -3.94 24.83 -2.09
C ARG A 162 -3.18 23.51 -2.20
N LEU A 163 -2.39 23.18 -1.17
CA LEU A 163 -1.64 21.93 -1.09
C LEU A 163 -2.56 20.69 -1.06
N ALA A 164 -3.63 20.74 -0.28
CA ALA A 164 -4.65 19.68 -0.23
C ALA A 164 -5.25 19.41 -1.62
N ARG A 165 -5.67 20.48 -2.30
CA ARG A 165 -6.22 20.41 -3.66
C ARG A 165 -5.20 19.87 -4.67
N SER A 166 -3.95 20.31 -4.63
CA SER A 166 -2.92 19.82 -5.56
C SER A 166 -2.60 18.33 -5.38
N LEU A 167 -2.78 17.79 -4.17
CA LEU A 167 -2.54 16.39 -3.86
C LEU A 167 -3.79 15.51 -3.97
N GLY A 168 -4.97 16.11 -4.25
CA GLY A 168 -6.25 15.39 -4.22
C GLY A 168 -6.61 14.83 -2.84
N LEU A 169 -6.11 15.44 -1.76
CA LEU A 169 -6.31 14.98 -0.38
C LEU A 169 -7.37 15.80 0.35
N THR A 170 -8.00 15.17 1.35
CA THR A 170 -8.93 15.85 2.26
C THR A 170 -8.19 16.75 3.24
N GLU A 171 -8.83 17.82 3.71
CA GLU A 171 -8.22 18.76 4.66
C GLU A 171 -7.70 18.08 5.96
N PRO A 172 -8.41 17.13 6.60
CA PRO A 172 -7.90 16.42 7.77
C PRO A 172 -6.64 15.59 7.47
N THR A 173 -6.61 14.92 6.31
CA THR A 173 -5.44 14.15 5.88
C THR A 173 -4.25 15.06 5.64
N THR A 174 -4.46 16.17 4.92
CA THR A 174 -3.40 17.16 4.68
C THR A 174 -2.89 17.77 5.99
N ALA A 175 -3.77 18.10 6.94
CA ALA A 175 -3.37 18.63 8.24
C ALA A 175 -2.43 17.67 8.98
N SER A 176 -2.81 16.39 9.07
CA SER A 176 -1.99 15.35 9.72
C SER A 176 -0.62 15.20 9.05
N LEU A 177 -0.56 15.19 7.71
CA LEU A 177 0.72 15.09 6.99
C LEU A 177 1.58 16.33 7.22
N VAL A 178 0.99 17.52 7.22
CA VAL A 178 1.71 18.78 7.50
C VAL A 178 2.27 18.76 8.91
N ASP A 179 1.50 18.36 9.92
CA ASP A 179 1.97 18.28 11.29
C ASP A 179 3.17 17.34 11.44
N GLU A 180 3.12 16.16 10.82
CA GLU A 180 4.21 15.18 10.85
C GLU A 180 5.48 15.71 10.18
N VAL A 181 5.34 16.40 9.04
CA VAL A 181 6.48 16.97 8.31
C VAL A 181 7.04 18.23 9.00
N VAL A 182 6.21 18.99 9.71
CA VAL A 182 6.65 20.08 10.61
C VAL A 182 7.43 19.50 11.79
N GLN A 183 6.95 18.43 12.41
CA GLN A 183 7.66 17.74 13.50
C GLN A 183 9.00 17.16 13.03
N ALA A 184 9.09 16.68 11.79
CA ALA A 184 10.34 16.26 11.17
C ALA A 184 11.28 17.43 10.83
N GLY A 185 10.84 18.68 11.03
CA GLY A 185 11.63 19.89 10.78
C GLY A 185 11.82 20.23 9.31
N MET A 186 11.15 19.53 8.40
CA MET A 186 11.32 19.71 6.95
C MET A 186 10.55 20.92 6.41
N ILE A 187 9.40 21.24 7.01
CA ILE A 187 8.58 22.40 6.64
C ILE A 187 8.24 23.25 7.86
N ALA A 188 7.92 24.51 7.63
CA ALA A 188 7.43 25.43 8.65
C ALA A 188 6.15 26.13 8.19
N ARG A 189 5.32 26.50 9.18
CA ARG A 189 4.17 27.39 8.99
C ARG A 189 4.66 28.84 9.12
N GLY A 190 4.68 29.59 8.03
CA GLY A 190 5.01 31.01 7.99
C GLY A 190 3.80 31.89 7.65
N GLN A 191 3.97 33.21 7.63
CA GLN A 191 2.92 34.11 7.12
C GLN A 191 2.78 33.99 5.59
N ASP A 192 1.55 33.99 5.10
CA ASP A 192 1.26 34.15 3.68
C ASP A 192 1.64 35.60 3.26
N PRO A 193 2.48 35.79 2.22
CA PRO A 193 2.86 37.11 1.73
C PRO A 193 1.70 37.98 1.26
N HIS A 194 0.59 37.36 0.85
CA HIS A 194 -0.57 38.03 0.26
C HIS A 194 -1.72 38.21 1.26
N ASP A 195 -1.72 37.46 2.36
CA ASP A 195 -2.71 37.58 3.44
C ASP A 195 -2.10 37.22 4.80
N ARG A 196 -1.68 38.23 5.57
CA ARG A 196 -1.06 38.04 6.90
C ARG A 196 -1.95 37.30 7.91
N ARG A 197 -3.25 37.17 7.64
CA ARG A 197 -4.19 36.39 8.47
C ARG A 197 -4.15 34.90 8.20
N ARG A 198 -3.40 34.45 7.19
CA ARG A 198 -3.27 33.05 6.78
C ARG A 198 -1.82 32.57 6.95
N TYR A 199 -1.69 31.29 7.29
CA TYR A 199 -0.41 30.61 7.25
C TYR A 199 -0.14 30.03 5.86
N ALA A 200 1.10 30.14 5.40
CA ALA A 200 1.61 29.46 4.22
C ALA A 200 2.78 28.55 4.62
N LEU A 201 2.82 27.37 4.01
CA LEU A 201 3.85 26.37 4.22
C LEU A 201 5.07 26.69 3.36
N ARG A 202 6.25 26.46 3.92
CA ARG A 202 7.56 26.60 3.26
C ARG A 202 8.51 25.51 3.75
N LEU A 203 9.44 25.10 2.90
CA LEU A 203 10.60 24.31 3.29
C LEU A 203 11.46 25.12 4.26
N THR A 204 11.93 24.48 5.32
CA THR A 204 12.96 25.03 6.20
C THR A 204 14.34 24.94 5.52
N GLY A 205 15.39 25.50 6.14
CA GLY A 205 16.77 25.25 5.70
C GLY A 205 17.10 23.74 5.66
N LEU A 206 16.74 23.03 6.73
CA LEU A 206 16.86 21.57 6.82
C LEU A 206 16.10 20.86 5.68
N GLY A 207 14.88 21.32 5.39
CA GLY A 207 14.06 20.81 4.30
C GLY A 207 14.74 20.96 2.94
N ARG A 208 15.26 22.15 2.63
CA ARG A 208 15.99 22.41 1.38
C ARG A 208 17.26 21.58 1.25
N ASP A 209 17.98 21.38 2.34
CA ASP A 209 19.23 20.61 2.33
C ASP A 209 18.99 19.10 2.18
N ARG A 210 17.90 18.58 2.78
CA ARG A 210 17.57 17.14 2.79
C ARG A 210 16.72 16.69 1.62
N LEU A 211 15.89 17.56 1.03
CA LEU A 211 14.98 17.15 -0.04
C LEU A 211 15.70 16.52 -1.25
N PRO A 212 16.86 17.02 -1.72
CA PRO A 212 17.64 16.35 -2.77
C PRO A 212 18.17 14.97 -2.38
N GLN A 213 18.38 14.70 -1.08
CA GLN A 213 18.81 13.40 -0.57
C GLN A 213 17.63 12.42 -0.54
N VAL A 214 16.47 12.90 -0.11
CA VAL A 214 15.19 12.17 -0.16
C VAL A 214 14.83 11.78 -1.60
N HIS A 215 14.98 12.70 -2.57
CA HIS A 215 14.75 12.40 -3.99
C HIS A 215 15.65 11.27 -4.47
N ARG A 216 16.97 11.39 -4.27
CA ARG A 216 17.93 10.36 -4.68
C ARG A 216 17.66 9.00 -4.05
N ALA A 217 17.22 8.99 -2.79
CA ALA A 217 16.87 7.76 -2.08
C ALA A 217 15.64 7.07 -2.69
N MET A 218 14.60 7.84 -3.03
CA MET A 218 13.41 7.32 -3.70
C MET A 218 13.70 6.88 -5.14
N GLU A 219 14.50 7.63 -5.89
CA GLU A 219 14.92 7.24 -7.24
C GLU A 219 15.77 5.97 -7.24
N ALA A 220 16.55 5.71 -6.18
CA ALA A 220 17.29 4.45 -6.06
C ALA A 220 16.34 3.26 -5.98
N THR A 221 15.21 3.40 -5.28
CA THR A 221 14.16 2.37 -5.26
C THR A 221 13.54 2.14 -6.63
N GLU A 222 13.27 3.22 -7.38
CA GLU A 222 12.73 3.09 -8.74
C GLU A 222 13.73 2.39 -9.67
N ARG A 223 15.02 2.71 -9.54
CA ARG A 223 16.09 2.02 -10.27
C ARG A 223 16.18 0.55 -9.92
N GLU A 224 16.05 0.15 -8.65
CA GLU A 224 16.03 -1.28 -8.28
C GLU A 224 14.87 -2.05 -8.94
N ILE A 225 13.70 -1.42 -9.07
CA ILE A 225 12.56 -2.00 -9.78
C ILE A 225 12.85 -2.09 -11.28
N GLU A 226 13.45 -1.05 -11.86
CA GLU A 226 13.84 -1.02 -13.26
C GLU A 226 14.91 -2.07 -13.59
N ASP A 227 15.91 -2.24 -12.74
CA ASP A 227 16.95 -3.26 -12.86
C ASP A 227 16.35 -4.68 -12.78
N SER A 228 15.30 -4.87 -11.99
CA SER A 228 14.63 -6.17 -11.82
C SER A 228 13.62 -6.49 -12.92
N LEU A 229 12.84 -5.51 -13.39
CA LEU A 229 11.78 -5.73 -14.38
C LEU A 229 12.26 -5.50 -15.82
N GLY A 230 13.22 -4.60 -15.99
CA GLY A 230 13.64 -4.01 -17.26
C GLY A 230 12.93 -2.69 -17.57
N PRO A 231 13.59 -1.74 -18.26
CA PRO A 231 13.04 -0.40 -18.54
C PRO A 231 11.75 -0.44 -19.35
N ASP A 232 11.68 -1.32 -20.35
CA ASP A 232 10.48 -1.48 -21.18
C ASP A 232 9.30 -2.02 -20.36
N ALA A 233 9.56 -2.97 -19.46
CA ALA A 233 8.56 -3.56 -18.57
C ALA A 233 8.02 -2.55 -17.56
N VAL A 234 8.86 -1.67 -17.02
CA VAL A 234 8.43 -0.56 -16.14
C VAL A 234 7.56 0.43 -16.91
N ARG A 235 7.93 0.77 -18.15
CA ARG A 235 7.11 1.62 -19.01
C ARG A 235 5.75 1.00 -19.31
N ASP A 236 5.73 -0.27 -19.71
CA ASP A 236 4.49 -1.02 -19.94
C ASP A 236 3.59 -1.01 -18.69
N LEU A 237 4.17 -1.31 -17.51
CA LEU A 237 3.44 -1.32 -16.26
C LEU A 237 2.82 0.04 -15.94
N ARG A 238 3.58 1.13 -16.14
CA ARG A 238 3.11 2.50 -15.93
C ARG A 238 1.97 2.85 -16.88
N ASP A 239 2.08 2.50 -18.15
CA ASP A 239 1.06 2.77 -19.16
C ASP A 239 -0.24 2.00 -18.86
N LEU A 240 -0.12 0.72 -18.48
CA LEU A 240 -1.25 -0.12 -18.11
C LEU A 240 -1.95 0.38 -16.84
N LEU A 241 -1.20 0.72 -15.79
CA LEU A 241 -1.76 1.30 -14.57
C LEU A 241 -2.43 2.64 -14.84
N THR A 242 -1.87 3.46 -15.74
CA THR A 242 -2.46 4.75 -16.12
C THR A 242 -3.82 4.57 -16.79
N LYS A 243 -4.01 3.55 -17.63
CA LYS A 243 -5.31 3.22 -18.24
C LYS A 243 -6.39 2.81 -17.23
N LEU A 244 -6.00 2.39 -16.03
CA LEU A 244 -6.92 2.01 -14.95
C LEU A 244 -7.33 3.20 -14.06
N LEU A 245 -6.64 4.34 -14.18
CA LEU A 245 -6.96 5.55 -13.42
C LEU A 245 -7.93 6.45 -14.21
N PRO A 246 -8.93 7.06 -13.55
CA PRO A 246 -9.93 7.92 -14.19
C PRO A 246 -9.39 9.28 -14.63
#